data_AF-A0A259LKD9-F1
#
_entry.id   AF-A0A259LKD9-F1
#
_cell.length_a   1.000
_cell.length_b   1.000
_cell.length_c   1.000
_cell.angle_alpha   90.00
_cell.angle_beta   90.00
_cell.angle_gamma   90.00
#
_symmetry.space_group_name_H-M   'P 1'
#
loop_
_entity.id
_entity.type
_entity.pdbx_description
1 polymer ?
#
loop_
_entity_poly.entity_id
_entity_poly.type
_entity_poly.pdbx_seq_one_letter_code
_entity_poly.pdbx_strand_id
1 'polypeptide(L)'
;MREPDIELTEAERGLFDQIEFDQDHLSHKTWQVNAPLVEQLFDLLNGRGALPAHRLKWFTDADFNPGGRGRSREDQWRQNGTSGREILRHPNFLSYISYFICGPDLPPAAARTFRTAVENCGMVTSGDMATLSKVARALARQHGLGAHAASDEFYKLALDCGLGRNASYIRDGVRSLR
;
A
#
# COMPACT_ATOMS: atom_id res chain seq x y z
N MET A 1 3.13 -16.08 -3.29
CA MET A 1 2.05 -15.26 -3.88
C MET A 1 1.33 -14.58 -2.73
N ARG A 2 1.03 -13.26 -2.83
CA ARG A 2 0.35 -12.53 -1.77
C ARG A 2 -1.13 -12.90 -1.75
N GLU A 3 -1.73 -12.91 -0.56
CA GLU A 3 -3.16 -13.20 -0.40
C GLU A 3 -3.98 -11.90 -0.52
N PRO A 4 -5.06 -11.88 -1.31
CA PRO A 4 -5.98 -10.75 -1.35
C PRO A 4 -6.62 -10.49 0.02
N ASP A 5 -6.64 -9.23 0.44
CA ASP A 5 -7.31 -8.75 1.66
C ASP A 5 -8.71 -8.18 1.35
N ILE A 6 -9.15 -8.31 0.09
CA ILE A 6 -10.47 -7.94 -0.38
C ILE A 6 -11.13 -9.15 -1.04
N GLU A 7 -12.46 -9.18 -1.03
CA GLU A 7 -13.21 -10.21 -1.73
C GLU A 7 -13.02 -10.07 -3.23
N LEU A 8 -12.58 -11.14 -3.90
CA LEU A 8 -12.46 -11.24 -5.35
C LEU A 8 -13.53 -12.20 -5.88
N THR A 9 -14.21 -11.78 -6.95
CA THR A 9 -15.04 -12.69 -7.76
C THR A 9 -14.17 -13.73 -8.46
N GLU A 10 -14.77 -14.81 -8.96
CA GLU A 10 -14.04 -15.86 -9.69
C GLU A 10 -13.25 -15.30 -10.89
N ALA A 11 -13.83 -14.37 -11.64
CA ALA A 11 -13.17 -13.74 -12.78
C ALA A 11 -11.98 -12.86 -12.34
N GLU A 12 -12.15 -12.06 -11.29
CA GLU A 12 -11.07 -11.22 -10.74
C GLU A 12 -9.95 -12.07 -10.15
N ARG A 13 -10.30 -13.17 -9.47
CA ARG A 13 -9.34 -14.13 -8.93
C ARG A 13 -8.54 -14.79 -10.04
N GLY A 14 -9.21 -15.19 -11.12
CA GLY A 14 -8.55 -15.76 -12.30
C GLY A 14 -7.55 -14.80 -12.95
N LEU A 15 -7.84 -13.49 -12.97
CA LEU A 15 -6.88 -12.47 -13.43
C LEU A 15 -5.75 -12.29 -12.43
N PHE A 16 -6.06 -12.18 -11.13
CA PHE A 16 -5.08 -12.00 -10.06
C PHE A 16 -4.03 -13.11 -10.05
N ASP A 17 -4.45 -14.37 -10.18
CA ASP A 17 -3.53 -15.53 -10.15
C ASP A 17 -2.64 -15.61 -11.41
N GLN A 18 -3.00 -14.94 -12.51
CA GLN A 18 -2.20 -14.85 -13.74
C GLN A 18 -1.19 -13.70 -13.75
N ILE A 19 -1.40 -12.68 -12.92
CA ILE A 19 -0.55 -11.49 -12.90
C ILE A 19 0.75 -11.82 -12.13
N GLU A 20 1.88 -11.46 -12.73
CA GLU A 20 3.15 -11.40 -12.01
C GLU A 20 3.26 -10.03 -11.34
N PHE A 21 3.29 -10.02 -10.00
CA PHE A 21 3.37 -8.82 -9.19
C PHE A 21 4.82 -8.44 -8.84
N ASP A 22 5.76 -9.39 -8.97
CA ASP A 22 7.18 -9.12 -8.78
C ASP A 22 7.77 -8.48 -10.04
N GLN A 23 8.10 -7.20 -9.93
CA GLN A 23 8.69 -6.44 -11.01
C GLN A 23 10.04 -7.02 -11.47
N ASP A 24 10.82 -7.61 -10.55
CA ASP A 24 12.14 -8.15 -10.88
C ASP A 24 12.06 -9.41 -11.73
N HIS A 25 10.89 -10.08 -11.76
CA HIS A 25 10.59 -11.22 -12.61
C HIS A 25 10.06 -10.83 -13.99
N LEU A 26 9.81 -9.54 -14.25
CA LEU A 26 9.24 -9.08 -15.51
C LEU A 26 10.32 -8.70 -16.55
N SER A 27 10.50 -9.58 -17.53
CA SER A 27 11.12 -9.23 -18.81
C SER A 27 10.23 -8.30 -19.64
N HIS A 28 10.80 -7.65 -20.66
CA HIS A 28 10.02 -6.82 -21.61
C HIS A 28 8.87 -7.60 -22.28
N LYS A 29 9.05 -8.90 -22.57
CA LYS A 29 8.03 -9.73 -23.22
C LYS A 29 6.91 -10.12 -22.25
N THR A 30 7.25 -10.51 -21.02
CA THR A 30 6.26 -10.86 -20.00
C THR A 30 5.47 -9.63 -19.55
N TRP A 31 6.13 -8.46 -19.52
CA TRP A 31 5.48 -7.17 -19.27
C TRP A 31 4.33 -6.89 -20.24
N GLN A 32 4.52 -7.10 -21.55
CA GLN A 32 3.47 -6.85 -22.56
C GLN A 32 2.21 -7.72 -22.36
N VAL A 33 2.38 -8.92 -21.79
CA VAL A 33 1.26 -9.82 -21.44
C VAL A 33 0.64 -9.41 -20.10
N ASN A 34 1.46 -8.98 -19.13
CA ASN A 34 1.02 -8.63 -17.78
C ASN A 34 0.22 -7.33 -17.73
N ALA A 35 0.63 -6.32 -18.50
CA ALA A 35 0.03 -4.99 -18.52
C ALA A 35 -1.49 -4.96 -18.77
N PRO A 36 -2.04 -5.64 -19.79
CA PRO A 36 -3.49 -5.66 -20.01
C PRO A 36 -4.25 -6.40 -18.90
N LEU A 37 -3.65 -7.41 -18.26
CA LEU A 37 -4.29 -8.13 -17.14
C LEU A 37 -4.44 -7.21 -15.92
N VAL A 38 -3.40 -6.41 -15.62
CA VAL A 38 -3.42 -5.43 -14.52
C VAL A 38 -4.47 -4.36 -14.76
N GLU A 39 -4.54 -3.81 -15.98
CA GLU A 39 -5.56 -2.83 -16.35
C GLU A 39 -6.97 -3.41 -16.22
N GLN A 40 -7.20 -4.61 -16.74
CA GLN A 40 -8.51 -5.27 -16.69
C GLN A 40 -8.93 -5.58 -15.24
N LEU A 41 -8.01 -6.08 -14.41
CA LEU A 41 -8.28 -6.35 -13.01
C LEU A 41 -8.61 -5.06 -12.25
N PHE A 42 -7.86 -3.99 -12.49
CA PHE A 42 -8.15 -2.69 -11.89
C PHE A 42 -9.54 -2.18 -12.28
N ASP A 43 -9.93 -2.30 -13.55
CA ASP A 43 -11.25 -1.87 -14.03
C ASP A 43 -12.40 -2.63 -13.39
N LEU A 44 -12.29 -3.96 -13.27
CA LEU A 44 -13.32 -4.78 -12.62
C LEU A 44 -13.50 -4.39 -11.15
N LEU A 45 -12.38 -4.28 -10.42
CA LEU A 45 -12.39 -3.93 -9.01
C LEU A 45 -12.91 -2.51 -8.78
N ASN A 46 -12.43 -1.54 -9.56
CA ASN A 46 -12.84 -0.15 -9.43
C ASN A 46 -14.30 0.04 -9.88
N GLY A 47 -14.74 -0.63 -10.94
CA GLY A 47 -16.08 -0.52 -11.49
C GLY A 47 -17.19 -0.94 -10.51
N ARG A 48 -16.92 -1.90 -9.63
CA ARG A 48 -17.85 -2.31 -8.56
C ARG A 48 -17.57 -1.69 -7.19
N GLY A 49 -16.55 -0.84 -7.06
CA GLY A 49 -16.16 -0.23 -5.79
C GLY A 49 -15.54 -1.21 -4.79
N ALA A 50 -14.86 -2.26 -5.26
CA ALA A 50 -14.19 -3.25 -4.41
C ALA A 50 -12.95 -2.71 -3.69
N LEU A 51 -12.32 -1.68 -4.27
CA LEU A 51 -11.08 -1.12 -3.76
C LEU A 51 -11.35 -0.23 -2.54
N PRO A 52 -10.67 -0.47 -1.40
CA PRO A 52 -10.85 0.37 -0.23
C PRO A 52 -10.47 1.82 -0.49
N ALA A 53 -11.38 2.76 -0.18
CA ALA A 53 -11.23 4.17 -0.54
C ALA A 53 -9.96 4.82 0.05
N HIS A 54 -9.53 4.42 1.25
CA HIS A 54 -8.31 4.93 1.86
C HIS A 54 -7.04 4.46 1.14
N ARG A 55 -7.05 3.27 0.53
CA ARG A 55 -5.94 2.77 -0.30
C ARG A 55 -5.84 3.53 -1.62
N LEU A 56 -6.99 3.88 -2.22
CA LEU A 56 -7.00 4.77 -3.39
C LEU A 56 -6.50 6.17 -3.04
N LYS A 57 -6.93 6.74 -1.91
CA LYS A 57 -6.41 8.05 -1.43
C LYS A 57 -4.91 8.05 -1.21
N TRP A 58 -4.32 6.96 -0.72
CA TRP A 58 -2.86 6.84 -0.62
C TRP A 58 -2.15 7.07 -1.96
N PHE A 59 -2.80 6.76 -3.09
CA PHE A 59 -2.27 7.01 -4.42
C PHE A 59 -2.62 8.41 -4.96
N THR A 60 -3.89 8.82 -4.83
CA THR A 60 -4.45 9.99 -5.53
C THR A 60 -4.47 11.28 -4.71
N ASP A 61 -4.30 11.21 -3.38
CA ASP A 61 -4.41 12.35 -2.46
C ASP A 61 -3.03 12.80 -1.95
N ALA A 62 -2.73 14.09 -2.09
CA ALA A 62 -1.49 14.69 -1.64
C ALA A 62 -1.35 14.67 -0.10
N ASP A 63 -2.45 14.74 0.64
CA ASP A 63 -2.45 14.66 2.11
C ASP A 63 -1.97 13.28 2.59
N PHE A 64 -2.07 12.25 1.73
CA PHE A 64 -1.67 10.87 2.02
C PHE A 64 -0.30 10.51 1.42
N ASN A 65 0.47 11.52 1.00
CA ASN A 65 1.83 11.35 0.49
C ASN A 65 2.83 12.19 1.30
N PRO A 66 3.13 11.80 2.55
CA PRO A 66 4.04 12.54 3.41
C PRO A 66 5.44 12.64 2.77
N GLY A 67 5.89 13.87 2.51
CA GLY A 67 7.13 14.16 1.79
C GLY A 67 6.96 14.40 0.27
N GLY A 68 5.74 14.29 -0.27
CA GLY A 68 5.40 14.55 -1.66
C GLY A 68 5.44 16.03 -2.09
N ARG A 69 5.66 16.95 -1.13
CA ARG A 69 5.68 18.41 -1.34
C ARG A 69 4.38 18.92 -1.97
N GLY A 70 3.23 18.52 -1.41
CA GLY A 70 1.91 18.92 -1.87
C GLY A 70 1.41 18.18 -3.12
N ARG A 71 2.02 17.06 -3.48
CA ARG A 71 1.64 16.24 -4.64
C ARG A 71 1.30 14.83 -4.22
N SER A 72 0.30 14.24 -4.86
CA SER A 72 -0.03 12.83 -4.68
C SER A 72 1.03 11.92 -5.30
N ARG A 73 0.87 10.59 -5.17
CA ARG A 73 1.71 9.65 -5.92
C ARG A 73 1.33 9.67 -7.40
N GLU A 74 0.05 9.81 -7.73
CA GLU A 74 -0.43 9.96 -9.11
C GLU A 74 0.13 11.22 -9.81
N ASP A 75 0.21 12.35 -9.11
CA ASP A 75 0.75 13.59 -9.70
C ASP A 75 2.22 13.46 -10.11
N GLN A 76 2.99 12.62 -9.40
CA GLN A 76 4.38 12.33 -9.76
C GLN A 76 4.46 11.57 -11.09
N TRP A 77 3.52 10.67 -11.37
CA TRP A 77 3.42 10.01 -12.67
C TRP A 77 3.13 11.02 -13.79
N ARG A 78 2.16 11.90 -13.56
CA ARG A 78 1.80 12.94 -14.54
C ARG A 78 2.97 13.88 -14.82
N GLN A 79 3.72 14.25 -13.79
CA GLN A 79 4.94 15.07 -13.95
C GLN A 79 5.99 14.37 -14.82
N ASN A 80 6.10 13.05 -14.70
CA ASN A 80 7.03 12.23 -15.49
C ASN A 80 6.48 11.90 -16.90
N GLY A 81 5.33 12.45 -17.28
CA GLY A 81 4.73 12.29 -18.60
C GLY A 81 3.87 11.03 -18.77
N THR A 82 3.54 10.30 -17.71
CA THR A 82 2.68 9.11 -17.75
C THR A 82 1.33 9.41 -17.12
N SER A 83 0.23 9.13 -17.82
CA SER A 83 -1.10 9.51 -17.32
C SER A 83 -2.20 8.51 -17.69
N GLY A 84 -3.30 8.53 -16.93
CA GLY A 84 -4.48 7.71 -17.19
C GLY A 84 -4.16 6.21 -17.28
N ARG A 85 -4.55 5.58 -18.38
CA ARG A 85 -4.37 4.14 -18.63
C ARG A 85 -2.91 3.71 -18.74
N GLU A 86 -2.02 4.62 -19.13
CA GLU A 86 -0.60 4.32 -19.23
C GLU A 86 0.02 4.02 -17.86
N ILE A 87 -0.52 4.62 -16.78
CA ILE A 87 -0.09 4.31 -15.41
C ILE A 87 -0.40 2.85 -15.09
N LEU A 88 -1.62 2.38 -15.39
CA LEU A 88 -2.05 1.00 -15.11
C LEU A 88 -1.19 -0.02 -15.88
N ARG A 89 -0.76 0.37 -17.08
CA ARG A 89 0.20 -0.34 -17.91
C ARG A 89 1.64 0.12 -17.65
N HIS A 90 2.04 0.31 -16.40
CA HIS A 90 3.45 0.53 -16.11
C HIS A 90 3.96 -0.50 -15.07
N PRO A 91 5.17 -1.07 -15.23
CA PRO A 91 5.71 -2.05 -14.27
C PRO A 91 5.67 -1.57 -12.82
N ASN A 92 6.12 -0.33 -12.58
CA ASN A 92 6.11 0.23 -11.23
C ASN A 92 4.70 0.35 -10.60
N PHE A 93 3.62 0.31 -11.40
CA PHE A 93 2.25 0.34 -10.88
C PHE A 93 1.87 -0.94 -10.12
N LEU A 94 2.58 -2.06 -10.35
CA LEU A 94 2.35 -3.33 -9.68
C LEU A 94 2.40 -3.21 -8.15
N SER A 95 3.34 -2.43 -7.62
CA SER A 95 3.44 -2.16 -6.19
C SER A 95 2.19 -1.46 -5.62
N TYR A 96 1.52 -0.63 -6.41
CA TYR A 96 0.33 0.12 -6.02
C TYR A 96 -0.91 -0.78 -6.02
N ILE A 97 -1.16 -1.49 -7.13
CA ILE A 97 -2.29 -2.41 -7.23
C ILE A 97 -2.15 -3.60 -6.24
N SER A 98 -0.91 -4.06 -5.99
CA SER A 98 -0.65 -5.06 -4.96
C SER A 98 -1.06 -4.56 -3.57
N TYR A 99 -0.76 -3.30 -3.23
CA TYR A 99 -1.27 -2.69 -1.99
C TYR A 99 -2.79 -2.56 -1.98
N PHE A 100 -3.41 -2.12 -3.09
CA PHE A 100 -4.86 -1.96 -3.16
C PHE A 100 -5.61 -3.26 -2.85
N ILE A 101 -5.11 -4.38 -3.37
CA ILE A 101 -5.75 -5.70 -3.26
C ILE A 101 -5.30 -6.44 -1.98
N CYS A 102 -4.01 -6.50 -1.72
CA CYS A 102 -3.41 -7.36 -0.68
C CYS A 102 -3.08 -6.62 0.62
N GLY A 103 -3.20 -5.29 0.65
CA GLY A 103 -2.80 -4.49 1.81
C GLY A 103 -1.28 -4.36 1.98
N PRO A 104 -0.81 -3.93 3.16
CA PRO A 104 0.61 -3.67 3.42
C PRO A 104 1.43 -4.96 3.36
N ASP A 105 2.65 -4.85 2.85
CA ASP A 105 3.60 -5.96 2.74
C ASP A 105 4.43 -6.09 4.02
N LEU A 106 3.77 -6.53 5.08
CA LEU A 106 4.38 -6.79 6.38
C LEU A 106 4.25 -8.27 6.75
N PRO A 107 5.18 -8.81 7.57
CA PRO A 107 4.99 -10.10 8.20
C PRO A 107 3.61 -10.15 8.90
N PRO A 108 2.78 -11.18 8.68
CA PRO A 108 1.42 -11.23 9.23
C PRO A 108 1.38 -11.08 10.75
N ALA A 109 2.41 -11.57 11.46
CA ALA A 109 2.55 -11.37 12.89
C ALA A 109 2.72 -9.89 13.27
N ALA A 110 3.59 -9.15 12.57
CA ALA A 110 3.80 -7.72 12.80
C ALA A 110 2.53 -6.91 12.51
N ALA A 111 1.85 -7.21 11.41
CA ALA A 111 0.61 -6.54 11.05
C ALA A 111 -0.47 -6.74 12.12
N ARG A 112 -0.69 -7.99 12.58
CA ARG A 112 -1.66 -8.29 13.64
C ARG A 112 -1.32 -7.59 14.95
N THR A 113 -0.07 -7.65 15.40
CA THR A 113 0.35 -7.01 16.66
C THR A 113 0.12 -5.50 16.62
N PHE A 114 0.41 -4.84 15.49
CA PHE A 114 0.15 -3.42 15.36
C PHE A 114 -1.36 -3.11 15.32
N ARG A 115 -2.18 -3.90 14.61
CA ARG A 115 -3.65 -3.75 14.61
C ARG A 115 -4.21 -3.85 16.03
N THR A 116 -3.82 -4.86 16.80
CA THR A 116 -4.22 -5.01 18.20
C THR A 116 -3.76 -3.83 19.06
N ALA A 117 -2.57 -3.28 18.82
CA ALA A 117 -2.12 -2.09 19.53
C ALA A 117 -3.00 -0.86 19.25
N VAL A 118 -3.45 -0.68 18.00
CA VAL A 118 -4.41 0.38 17.63
C VAL A 118 -5.77 0.14 18.29
N GLU A 119 -6.28 -1.08 18.24
CA GLU A 119 -7.57 -1.45 18.86
C GLU A 119 -7.57 -1.22 20.38
N ASN A 120 -6.46 -1.52 21.05
CA ASN A 120 -6.31 -1.31 22.49
C ASN A 120 -6.31 0.17 22.90
N CYS A 121 -6.05 1.10 21.98
CA CYS A 121 -6.22 2.53 22.24
C CYS A 121 -7.70 2.96 22.22
N GLY A 122 -8.61 2.14 21.69
CA GLY A 122 -10.00 2.51 21.49
C GLY A 122 -10.11 3.68 20.51
N MET A 123 -10.58 4.84 20.99
CA MET A 123 -10.57 6.07 20.21
C MET A 123 -9.16 6.65 20.17
N VAL A 124 -8.46 6.43 19.06
CA VAL A 124 -7.09 6.90 18.85
C VAL A 124 -7.02 8.43 18.87
N THR A 125 -6.21 8.98 19.76
CA THR A 125 -5.93 10.42 19.88
C THR A 125 -4.51 10.76 19.41
N SER A 126 -4.19 12.05 19.34
CA SER A 126 -2.82 12.49 19.03
C SER A 126 -1.80 12.04 20.09
N GLY A 127 -2.22 11.85 21.34
CA GLY A 127 -1.35 11.36 22.43
C GLY A 127 -0.86 9.92 22.19
N ASP A 128 -1.66 9.10 21.52
CA ASP A 128 -1.36 7.68 21.27
C ASP A 128 -0.29 7.47 20.19
N MET A 129 -0.04 8.49 19.35
CA MET A 129 0.89 8.41 18.22
C MET A 129 2.31 8.05 18.67
N ALA A 130 2.75 8.57 19.82
CA ALA A 130 4.07 8.25 20.35
C ALA A 130 4.19 6.77 20.75
N THR A 131 3.13 6.20 21.32
CA THR A 131 3.07 4.79 21.72
C THR A 131 3.01 3.88 20.51
N LEU A 132 2.10 4.16 19.56
CA LEU A 132 1.95 3.37 18.33
C LEU A 132 3.23 3.43 17.47
N SER A 133 3.89 4.59 17.41
CA SER A 133 5.19 4.71 16.72
C SER A 133 6.28 3.85 17.38
N LYS A 134 6.30 3.76 18.72
CA LYS A 134 7.24 2.86 19.43
C LYS A 134 6.96 1.39 19.10
N VAL A 135 5.69 0.99 19.05
CA VAL A 135 5.28 -0.37 18.65
C VAL A 135 5.74 -0.68 17.24
N ALA A 136 5.43 0.18 16.25
CA ALA A 136 5.86 -0.01 14.86
C ALA A 136 7.39 -0.12 14.73
N ARG A 137 8.14 0.74 15.44
CA ARG A 137 9.61 0.68 15.49
C ARG A 137 10.15 -0.61 16.08
N ALA A 138 9.52 -1.11 17.16
CA ALA A 138 9.92 -2.37 17.78
C ALA A 138 9.68 -3.54 16.83
N LEU A 139 8.52 -3.59 16.18
CA LEU A 139 8.17 -4.61 15.20
C LEU A 139 9.10 -4.60 13.98
N ALA A 140 9.42 -3.41 13.44
CA ALA A 140 10.37 -3.29 12.34
C ALA A 140 11.75 -3.87 12.69
N ARG A 141 12.26 -3.58 13.90
CA ARG A 141 13.53 -4.16 14.38
C ARG A 141 13.45 -5.66 14.61
N GLN A 142 12.39 -6.12 15.28
CA GLN A 142 12.17 -7.53 15.59
C GLN A 142 12.17 -8.40 14.34
N HIS A 143 11.61 -7.88 13.25
CA HIS A 143 11.53 -8.57 11.96
C HIS A 143 12.67 -8.22 10.99
N GLY A 144 13.68 -7.45 11.43
CA GLY A 144 14.83 -7.09 10.59
C GLY A 144 14.48 -6.26 9.35
N LEU A 145 13.38 -5.51 9.38
CA LEU A 145 12.90 -4.74 8.23
C LEU A 145 13.73 -3.46 8.07
N GLY A 146 14.15 -3.16 6.83
CA GLY A 146 14.85 -1.92 6.52
C GLY A 146 13.99 -0.69 6.79
N ALA A 147 14.56 0.33 7.45
CA ALA A 147 13.81 1.50 7.94
C ALA A 147 12.96 2.19 6.85
N HIS A 148 13.48 2.28 5.62
CA HIS A 148 12.77 2.93 4.52
C HIS A 148 11.53 2.13 4.09
N ALA A 149 11.72 0.85 3.71
CA ALA A 149 10.62 -0.04 3.31
C ALA A 149 9.60 -0.20 4.44
N ALA A 150 10.06 -0.48 5.67
CA ALA A 150 9.19 -0.62 6.83
C ALA A 150 8.35 0.63 7.07
N SER A 151 8.91 1.83 6.89
CA SER A 151 8.16 3.06 7.13
C SER A 151 6.97 3.24 6.20
N ASP A 152 7.08 2.85 4.92
CA ASP A 152 5.97 2.93 3.97
C ASP A 152 4.93 1.83 4.24
N GLU A 153 5.36 0.62 4.61
CA GLU A 153 4.44 -0.47 4.91
C GLU A 153 3.68 -0.28 6.23
N PHE A 154 4.31 0.25 7.27
CA PHE A 154 3.61 0.65 8.50
C PHE A 154 2.71 1.87 8.29
N TYR A 155 3.05 2.76 7.36
CA TYR A 155 2.16 3.86 6.96
C TYR A 155 0.88 3.34 6.33
N LYS A 156 1.00 2.42 5.36
CA LYS A 156 -0.11 1.70 4.73
C LYS A 156 -0.98 0.98 5.76
N LEU A 157 -0.36 0.24 6.68
CA LEU A 157 -1.09 -0.44 7.75
C LEU A 157 -1.84 0.54 8.67
N ALA A 158 -1.24 1.67 9.03
CA ALA A 158 -1.91 2.69 9.82
C ALA A 158 -3.12 3.30 9.10
N LEU A 159 -3.05 3.47 7.77
CA LEU A 159 -4.21 3.87 6.96
C LEU A 159 -5.31 2.81 6.96
N ASP A 160 -4.95 1.53 6.82
CA ASP A 160 -5.88 0.41 6.93
C ASP A 160 -6.54 0.31 8.32
N CYS A 161 -5.87 0.78 9.37
CA CYS A 161 -6.44 0.89 10.72
C CYS A 161 -7.26 2.17 10.96
N GLY A 162 -7.47 3.01 9.94
CA GLY A 162 -8.31 4.20 10.04
C GLY A 162 -7.64 5.44 10.66
N LEU A 163 -6.30 5.46 10.80
CA LEU A 163 -5.60 6.62 11.39
C LEU A 163 -5.61 7.87 10.48
N GLY A 164 -5.96 7.72 9.20
CA GLY A 164 -6.03 8.83 8.24
C GLY A 164 -4.72 9.63 8.20
N ARG A 165 -4.82 10.96 8.31
CA ARG A 165 -3.64 11.86 8.27
C ARG A 165 -2.62 11.61 9.39
N ASN A 166 -3.05 11.04 10.52
CA ASN A 166 -2.17 10.74 11.65
C ASN A 166 -1.24 9.54 11.37
N ALA A 167 -1.50 8.77 10.32
CA ALA A 167 -0.60 7.68 9.91
C ALA A 167 0.84 8.18 9.62
N SER A 168 1.01 9.45 9.25
CA SER A 168 2.32 10.05 8.99
C SER A 168 3.26 10.01 10.21
N TYR A 169 2.74 10.11 11.43
CA TYR A 169 3.52 9.98 12.66
C TYR A 169 4.15 8.59 12.79
N ILE A 170 3.41 7.54 12.41
CA ILE A 170 3.89 6.15 12.45
C ILE A 170 5.04 5.98 11.46
N ARG A 171 4.85 6.48 10.23
CA ARG A 171 5.88 6.47 9.19
C ARG A 171 7.17 7.12 9.67
N ASP A 172 7.07 8.34 10.19
CA ASP A 172 8.24 9.12 10.58
C ASP A 172 8.94 8.51 11.81
N GLY A 173 8.15 7.92 12.72
CA GLY A 173 8.65 7.10 13.81
C GLY A 173 9.52 5.94 13.32
N VAL A 174 9.03 5.14 12.37
CA VAL A 174 9.78 4.01 11.79
C VAL A 174 10.97 4.49 10.96
N ARG A 175 10.82 5.57 10.21
CA ARG A 175 11.91 6.13 9.38
C ARG A 175 13.11 6.63 10.21
N SER A 176 12.88 7.00 11.47
CA SER A 176 13.92 7.41 12.42
C SER A 176 14.79 6.26 12.97
N LEU A 177 14.51 5.02 12.57
CA LEU A 177 15.37 3.88 12.89
C LEU A 177 16.74 4.08 12.24
N ARG A 178 17.78 3.99 13.08
CA ARG A 178 19.18 3.93 12.67
C ARG A 178 19.61 2.48 12.60
#